data_AF-A0A926YH92-F1
#
_entry.id   AF-A0A926YH92-F1
#
_cell.length_a   1.000
_cell.length_b   1.000
_cell.length_c   1.000
_cell.angle_alpha   90.00
_cell.angle_beta   90.00
_cell.angle_gamma   90.00
#
_symmetry.space_group_name_H-M   'P 1'
#
loop_
_entity.id
_entity.type
_entity.pdbx_description
1 polymer ?
#
loop_
_entity_poly.entity_id
_entity_poly.type
_entity_poly.pdbx_seq_one_letter_code
_entity_poly.pdbx_strand_id
1 'polypeptide(L)'
;LISKANGRVTLAPEVISLSDVQARLGRNVDLSSLELKSVAMLRYDTPGQRDRQVQFEQVQSYRTIAQTTTTQLISTTDIGTTPISVTQPISSTAVRQESRFSLSVLQKQSSLEEVIARVSLKPKQANELLSEQFVGDFNYKLKETQKAKFVNGLKAGDRVVVRLFTKDNRFIGYSEFELLASNTVVTLVLPDRAADYGIVRTIYGIDADEDFRLDRTARVYDYFTQVTQVQNYRESRVTFLSSAQSLNLQAFEVAGLPAPSPTCVHPASFVTGSYTLVNQVVRVFGSNLPTALISLPGQVVRMSKISTTAVSVFKVSQLIYNYQQVGVTQGTVLRGDDDDDDDDNDNRNVSRDDDDDDDDGRKPRKRNCNQGIGNGAEGCDPGNSRPRGGSNDEGGRTPGGRKN
;
A
#
# COMPACT_ATOMS: atom_id res chain seq x y z
N LEU A 1 -11.20 4.62 -28.55
CA LEU A 1 -12.44 4.31 -27.82
C LEU A 1 -12.10 3.32 -26.73
N ILE A 2 -12.40 3.62 -25.47
CA ILE A 2 -12.24 2.65 -24.39
C ILE A 2 -13.31 1.57 -24.59
N SER A 3 -12.90 0.33 -24.89
CA SER A 3 -13.82 -0.78 -25.12
C SER A 3 -14.58 -1.09 -23.82
N LYS A 4 -15.89 -1.39 -23.94
CA LYS A 4 -16.85 -1.68 -22.86
C LYS A 4 -16.54 -2.98 -22.08
N ALA A 5 -15.31 -3.18 -21.63
CA ALA A 5 -15.03 -4.14 -20.58
C ALA A 5 -15.30 -3.42 -19.25
N ASN A 6 -16.13 -4.01 -18.40
CA ASN A 6 -16.32 -3.52 -17.03
C ASN A 6 -14.97 -3.63 -16.31
N GLY A 7 -14.24 -2.52 -16.22
CA GLY A 7 -12.86 -2.53 -15.74
C GLY A 7 -12.27 -1.12 -15.65
N ARG A 8 -11.26 -1.00 -14.78
CA ARG A 8 -10.46 0.21 -14.62
C ARG A 8 -9.47 0.31 -15.76
N VAL A 9 -9.48 1.40 -16.51
CA VAL A 9 -8.46 1.68 -17.53
C VAL A 9 -7.49 2.70 -16.97
N THR A 10 -6.22 2.30 -16.85
CA THR A 10 -5.13 3.22 -16.54
C THR A 10 -4.58 3.75 -17.86
N LEU A 11 -4.60 5.07 -18.05
CA LEU A 11 -3.95 5.69 -19.19
C LEU A 11 -2.43 5.62 -19.02
N ALA A 12 -1.69 5.45 -20.11
CA ALA A 12 -0.24 5.56 -20.08
C ALA A 12 0.16 6.94 -19.53
N PRO A 13 1.21 7.03 -18.68
CA PRO A 13 1.72 8.32 -18.23
C PRO A 13 2.12 9.19 -19.42
N GLU A 14 1.62 10.42 -19.47
CA GLU A 14 2.09 11.40 -20.43
C GLU A 14 3.43 11.97 -19.98
N VAL A 15 4.44 11.91 -20.85
CA VAL A 15 5.77 12.46 -20.59
C VAL A 15 5.92 13.72 -21.44
N ILE A 16 6.08 14.87 -20.77
CA ILE A 16 6.37 16.14 -21.43
C ILE A 16 7.87 16.38 -21.33
N SER A 17 8.56 16.52 -22.47
CA SER A 17 10.00 16.77 -22.47
C SER A 17 10.30 18.19 -21.97
N LEU A 18 11.41 18.35 -21.25
CA LEU A 18 11.86 19.67 -20.80
C LEU A 18 12.09 20.63 -21.96
N SER A 19 12.59 20.11 -23.09
CA SER A 19 12.78 20.87 -24.32
C SER A 19 11.48 21.44 -24.87
N ASP A 20 10.37 20.71 -24.78
CA ASP A 20 9.06 21.19 -25.25
C ASP A 20 8.54 22.32 -24.37
N VAL A 21 8.73 22.21 -23.05
CA VAL A 21 8.37 23.26 -22.09
C VAL A 21 9.20 24.52 -22.34
N GLN A 22 10.53 24.37 -22.51
CA GLN A 22 11.43 25.48 -22.78
C GLN A 22 11.20 26.12 -24.16
N ALA A 23 10.79 25.34 -25.17
CA ALA A 23 10.45 25.88 -26.49
C ALA A 23 9.24 26.81 -26.44
N ARG A 24 8.28 26.55 -25.54
CA ARG A 24 7.05 27.35 -25.40
C ARG A 24 7.18 28.51 -24.43
N LEU A 25 7.86 28.30 -23.31
CA LEU A 25 7.92 29.28 -22.22
C LEU A 25 9.23 30.10 -22.24
N GLY A 26 10.26 29.63 -22.96
CA GLY A 26 11.59 30.23 -23.03
C GLY A 26 12.65 29.38 -22.32
N ARG A 27 13.91 29.46 -22.78
CA ARG A 27 15.04 28.67 -22.25
C ARG A 27 15.42 29.00 -20.81
N ASN A 28 15.05 30.19 -20.33
CA ASN A 28 15.41 30.70 -18.99
C ASN A 28 14.28 30.55 -17.97
N VAL A 29 13.26 29.74 -18.27
CA VAL A 29 12.11 29.57 -17.38
C VAL A 29 12.52 28.78 -16.15
N ASP A 30 12.36 29.41 -14.99
CA ASP A 30 12.51 28.75 -13.71
C ASP A 30 11.27 27.89 -13.42
N LEU A 31 11.43 26.58 -13.62
CA LEU A 31 10.39 25.59 -13.37
C LEU A 31 9.93 25.55 -11.90
N SER A 32 10.74 26.03 -10.95
CA SER A 32 10.38 26.05 -9.53
C SER A 32 9.34 27.13 -9.19
N SER A 33 9.14 28.10 -10.09
CA SER A 33 8.14 29.15 -9.97
C SER A 33 6.83 28.87 -10.71
N LEU A 34 6.74 27.73 -11.41
CA LEU A 34 5.58 27.40 -12.24
C LEU A 34 4.54 26.60 -11.49
N GLU A 35 3.27 26.90 -11.77
CA GLU A 35 2.13 26.07 -11.39
C GLU A 35 1.81 25.11 -12.53
N LEU A 36 1.78 23.81 -12.24
CA LEU A 36 1.36 22.79 -13.19
C LEU A 36 -0.13 22.54 -13.01
N LYS A 37 -0.93 22.97 -13.98
CA LYS A 37 -2.34 22.61 -14.10
C LYS A 37 -2.47 21.43 -15.06
N SER A 38 -2.84 20.27 -14.54
CA SER A 38 -3.27 19.13 -15.34
C SER A 38 -4.79 19.18 -15.52
N VAL A 39 -5.24 18.94 -16.75
CA VAL A 39 -6.66 18.87 -17.10
C VAL A 39 -6.88 17.58 -17.86
N ALA A 40 -7.70 16.68 -17.31
CA ALA A 40 -8.14 15.47 -18.01
C ALA A 40 -9.61 15.63 -18.39
N MET A 41 -9.93 15.43 -19.67
CA MET A 41 -11.30 15.49 -20.16
C MET A 41 -11.71 14.12 -20.70
N LEU A 42 -12.79 13.57 -20.13
CA LEU A 42 -13.42 12.34 -20.58
C LEU A 42 -14.66 12.69 -21.39
N ARG A 43 -14.69 12.26 -22.66
CA ARG A 43 -15.90 12.26 -23.49
C ARG A 43 -16.48 10.86 -23.55
N TYR A 44 -17.79 10.72 -23.29
CA TYR A 44 -18.48 9.44 -23.30
C TYR A 44 -19.93 9.58 -23.78
N ASP A 45 -20.53 8.47 -24.19
CA ASP A 45 -21.93 8.38 -24.54
C ASP A 45 -22.67 7.51 -23.51
N THR A 46 -23.91 7.86 -23.21
CA THR A 46 -24.84 7.01 -22.44
C THR A 46 -26.05 6.65 -23.30
N PRO A 47 -26.80 5.59 -22.97
CA PRO A 47 -28.07 5.32 -23.64
C PRO A 47 -28.99 6.55 -23.58
N GLY A 48 -29.28 7.15 -24.74
CA GLY A 48 -30.14 8.33 -24.86
C GLY A 48 -29.42 9.69 -24.82
N GLN A 49 -28.11 9.76 -24.55
CA GLN A 49 -27.35 11.02 -24.59
C GLN A 49 -25.97 10.81 -25.21
N ARG A 50 -25.66 11.58 -26.26
CA ARG A 50 -24.34 11.59 -26.91
C ARG A 50 -23.48 12.74 -26.38
N ASP A 51 -22.17 12.62 -26.54
CA ASP A 51 -21.18 13.68 -26.29
C ASP A 51 -21.15 14.23 -24.86
N ARG A 52 -21.39 13.37 -23.87
CA ARG A 52 -21.21 13.76 -22.47
C ARG A 52 -19.74 14.01 -22.19
N GLN A 53 -19.46 15.09 -21.46
CA GLN A 53 -18.10 15.46 -21.07
C GLN A 53 -18.00 15.51 -19.55
N VAL A 54 -16.87 15.04 -19.02
CA VAL A 54 -16.45 15.23 -17.63
C VAL A 54 -15.02 15.73 -17.64
N GLN A 55 -14.77 16.78 -16.88
CA GLN A 55 -13.45 17.41 -16.78
C GLN A 55 -12.94 17.28 -15.35
N PHE A 56 -11.69 16.84 -15.24
CA PHE A 56 -10.95 16.76 -13.99
C PHE A 56 -9.82 17.78 -14.08
N GLU A 57 -9.73 18.68 -13.10
CA GLU A 57 -8.67 19.67 -13.02
C GLU A 57 -7.87 19.46 -11.74
N GLN A 58 -6.55 19.51 -11.85
CA GLN A 58 -5.65 19.48 -10.71
C GLN A 58 -4.51 20.46 -10.93
N VAL A 59 -4.40 21.44 -10.03
CA VAL A 59 -3.32 22.43 -10.00
C VAL A 59 -2.34 22.05 -8.89
N GLN A 60 -1.05 21.99 -9.21
CA GLN A 60 0.02 21.70 -8.27
C GLN A 60 1.18 22.66 -8.47
N SER A 61 1.66 23.24 -7.37
CA SER A 61 2.86 24.07 -7.34
C SER A 61 4.03 23.23 -6.84
N TYR A 62 5.15 23.22 -7.59
CA TYR A 62 6.31 22.39 -7.27
C TYR A 62 7.48 23.28 -6.88
N ARG A 63 7.99 23.16 -5.65
CA ARG A 63 9.23 23.82 -5.24
C ARG A 63 10.48 23.20 -5.87
N THR A 64 10.36 21.98 -6.41
CA THR A 64 11.42 21.23 -7.08
C THR A 64 10.77 20.21 -8.03
N ILE A 65 11.13 20.25 -9.32
CA ILE A 65 10.68 19.27 -10.31
C ILE A 65 11.81 18.26 -10.53
N ALA A 66 11.54 16.98 -10.26
CA ALA A 66 12.50 15.92 -10.53
C ALA A 66 12.59 15.69 -12.05
N GLN A 67 13.79 15.87 -12.61
CA GLN A 67 14.08 15.55 -14.01
C GLN A 67 14.56 14.11 -14.08
N THR A 68 13.96 13.28 -14.94
CA THR A 68 14.36 11.89 -15.15
C THR A 68 14.59 11.64 -16.64
N THR A 69 15.59 10.83 -16.96
CA THR A 69 15.84 10.30 -18.32
C THR A 69 15.17 8.95 -18.56
N THR A 70 14.47 8.40 -17.56
CA THR A 70 13.80 7.09 -17.63
C THR A 70 12.41 7.14 -17.00
N THR A 71 11.46 6.34 -17.51
CA THR A 71 10.06 6.27 -17.04
C THR A 71 9.89 5.59 -15.67
N GLN A 72 10.99 5.19 -15.02
CA GLN A 72 10.96 4.70 -13.64
C GLN A 72 11.13 5.88 -12.67
N LEU A 73 10.05 6.22 -11.96
CA LEU A 73 10.05 7.26 -10.92
C LEU A 73 10.88 6.79 -9.71
N ILE A 74 12.18 7.09 -9.74
CA ILE A 74 13.08 7.05 -8.59
C ILE A 74 13.54 8.48 -8.34
N SER A 75 13.12 9.08 -7.22
CA SER A 75 13.61 10.39 -6.80
C SER A 75 14.98 10.22 -6.12
N THR A 76 16.06 10.20 -6.88
CA THR A 76 17.41 10.38 -6.35
C THR A 76 17.66 11.88 -6.10
N THR A 77 17.91 12.26 -4.85
CA THR A 77 18.38 13.60 -4.49
C THR A 77 19.84 13.50 -4.07
N ASP A 78 20.74 14.07 -4.88
CA ASP A 78 22.11 14.39 -4.46
C ASP A 78 22.07 15.58 -3.51
N ILE A 79 22.47 15.35 -2.26
CA ILE A 79 22.56 16.41 -1.23
C ILE A 79 23.95 17.05 -1.35
N GLY A 80 24.04 18.15 -2.08
CA GLY A 80 25.18 19.06 -2.00
C GLY A 80 25.14 19.83 -0.68
N THR A 81 26.03 19.49 0.25
CA THR A 81 26.26 20.24 1.49
C THR A 81 26.98 21.56 1.21
N THR A 82 26.32 22.69 1.50
CA THR A 82 27.00 23.96 1.79
C THR A 82 26.66 24.38 3.23
N PRO A 83 27.66 24.59 4.10
CA PRO A 83 27.44 25.09 5.45
C PRO A 83 27.23 26.61 5.41
N ILE A 84 26.10 27.08 5.95
CA ILE A 84 25.91 28.49 6.28
C ILE A 84 25.65 28.57 7.78
N SER A 85 26.64 29.09 8.51
CA SER A 85 26.48 29.56 9.89
C SER A 85 25.97 31.00 9.86
N VAL A 86 24.78 31.24 10.39
CA VAL A 86 24.37 32.57 10.83
C VAL A 86 23.73 32.44 12.22
N THR A 87 24.31 33.15 13.17
CA THR A 87 23.85 33.28 14.56
C THR A 87 23.00 34.55 14.69
N GLN A 88 21.92 34.46 15.49
CA GLN A 88 21.07 35.52 16.12
C GLN A 88 19.59 35.56 15.66
N PRO A 89 18.68 36.19 16.42
CA PRO A 89 18.13 35.73 17.70
C PRO A 89 16.59 35.53 17.63
N ILE A 90 16.03 35.01 18.71
CA ILE A 90 14.71 34.40 18.84
C ILE A 90 13.57 35.41 18.61
N SER A 91 12.66 35.09 17.70
CA SER A 91 11.26 35.51 17.74
C SER A 91 10.39 34.31 17.37
N SER A 92 9.63 33.84 18.36
CA SER A 92 8.80 32.63 18.32
C SER A 92 7.64 32.77 17.35
N THR A 93 7.88 32.46 16.08
CA THR A 93 6.88 31.81 15.25
C THR A 93 7.23 30.33 15.28
N ALA A 94 6.34 29.51 15.85
CA ALA A 94 6.53 28.06 15.92
C ALA A 94 6.58 27.49 14.50
N VAL A 95 7.79 27.44 13.94
CA VAL A 95 8.07 26.71 12.71
C VAL A 95 7.59 25.29 12.98
N ARG A 96 6.60 24.82 12.20
CA ARG A 96 6.20 23.41 12.21
C ARG A 96 7.45 22.59 11.96
N GLN A 97 7.96 21.95 13.00
CA GLN A 97 9.16 21.14 12.90
C GLN A 97 8.79 19.87 12.12
N GLU A 98 9.13 19.89 10.83
CA GLU A 98 8.94 18.73 9.96
C GLU A 98 9.79 17.58 10.47
N SER A 99 9.13 16.48 10.81
CA SER A 99 9.81 15.26 11.22
C SER A 99 9.98 14.34 10.00
N ARG A 100 10.81 13.33 10.16
CA ARG A 100 11.08 12.28 9.18
C ARG A 100 11.53 11.03 9.93
N PHE A 101 11.45 9.88 9.29
CA PHE A 101 12.00 8.67 9.89
C PHE A 101 12.66 7.76 8.86
N SER A 102 13.60 6.95 9.32
CA SER A 102 14.14 5.84 8.57
C SER A 102 13.75 4.52 9.23
N LEU A 103 13.38 3.53 8.42
CA LEU A 103 12.95 2.21 8.86
C LEU A 103 13.86 1.15 8.24
N SER A 104 14.33 0.25 9.10
CA SER A 104 14.96 -1.00 8.71
C SER A 104 14.29 -2.17 9.45
N VAL A 105 14.27 -3.33 8.80
CA VAL A 105 13.78 -4.58 9.39
C VAL A 105 14.90 -5.60 9.26
N LEU A 106 15.32 -6.17 10.39
CA LEU A 106 16.46 -7.07 10.49
C LEU A 106 16.07 -8.38 11.16
N GLN A 107 16.87 -9.41 10.91
CA GLN A 107 16.77 -10.71 11.56
C GLN A 107 18.19 -11.20 11.84
N LYS A 108 18.44 -11.80 13.02
CA LYS A 108 19.78 -12.26 13.39
C LYS A 108 20.28 -13.36 12.44
N GLN A 109 19.48 -14.41 12.26
CA GLN A 109 19.68 -15.42 11.24
C GLN A 109 18.55 -15.28 10.23
N SER A 110 18.89 -15.02 8.97
CA SER A 110 17.91 -14.83 7.89
C SER A 110 17.18 -16.13 7.56
N SER A 111 16.17 -16.48 8.35
CA SER A 111 15.25 -17.59 8.08
C SER A 111 14.13 -17.17 7.13
N LEU A 112 13.78 -15.88 7.16
CA LEU A 112 12.87 -15.25 6.23
C LEU A 112 13.70 -14.54 5.16
N GLU A 113 13.36 -14.77 3.90
CA GLU A 113 13.99 -14.05 2.78
C GLU A 113 13.50 -12.60 2.72
N GLU A 114 12.18 -12.45 2.86
CA GLU A 114 11.47 -11.19 2.70
C GLU A 114 10.37 -11.02 3.74
N VAL A 115 10.09 -9.76 4.09
CA VAL A 115 8.97 -9.37 4.94
C VAL A 115 8.28 -8.15 4.36
N ILE A 116 6.95 -8.13 4.50
CA ILE A 116 6.13 -7.00 4.09
C ILE A 116 5.85 -6.15 5.32
N ALA A 117 6.36 -4.92 5.31
CA ALA A 117 6.05 -3.91 6.31
C ALA A 117 4.91 -3.04 5.79
N ARG A 118 3.73 -3.19 6.38
CA ARG A 118 2.61 -2.26 6.21
C ARG A 118 2.79 -1.09 7.16
N VAL A 119 2.99 0.09 6.61
CA VAL A 119 3.22 1.33 7.36
C VAL A 119 1.97 2.20 7.34
N SER A 120 1.69 2.80 8.49
CA SER A 120 0.60 3.75 8.67
C SER A 120 0.95 4.82 9.69
N LEU A 121 0.21 5.93 9.64
CA LEU A 121 0.44 7.12 10.44
C LEU A 121 -0.80 7.42 11.29
N LYS A 122 -0.61 7.69 12.58
CA LYS A 122 -1.61 8.28 13.48
C LYS A 122 -1.15 9.72 13.77
N PRO A 123 -1.65 10.71 13.02
CA PRO A 123 -1.21 12.09 13.19
C PRO A 123 -1.61 12.61 14.57
N LYS A 124 -0.71 13.35 15.22
CA LYS A 124 -1.00 14.05 16.46
C LYS A 124 -1.50 15.46 16.16
N GLN A 125 -2.65 15.82 16.72
CA GLN A 125 -3.19 17.16 16.68
C GLN A 125 -3.47 17.62 18.11
N ALA A 126 -2.75 18.66 18.54
CA ALA A 126 -2.72 19.07 19.95
C ALA A 126 -2.37 17.89 20.87
N ASN A 127 -3.28 17.54 21.79
CA ASN A 127 -3.10 16.43 22.73
C ASN A 127 -3.79 15.14 22.28
N GLU A 128 -4.27 15.08 21.03
CA GLU A 128 -5.01 13.94 20.52
C GLU A 128 -4.32 13.27 19.32
N LEU A 129 -4.50 11.95 19.19
CA LEU A 129 -4.17 11.20 17.99
C LEU A 129 -5.41 11.08 17.10
N LEU A 130 -5.25 11.46 15.84
CA LEU A 130 -6.26 11.32 14.82
C LEU A 130 -6.36 9.87 14.33
N SER A 131 -7.36 9.61 13.49
CA SER A 131 -7.56 8.31 12.85
C SER A 131 -6.33 7.88 12.05
N GLU A 132 -6.04 6.58 12.10
CA GLU A 132 -4.91 5.97 11.43
C GLU A 132 -5.04 6.05 9.90
N GLN A 133 -4.00 6.51 9.24
CA GLN A 133 -3.91 6.72 7.80
C GLN A 133 -2.94 5.73 7.18
N PHE A 134 -3.39 5.01 6.16
CA PHE A 134 -2.54 4.06 5.42
C PHE A 134 -1.47 4.83 4.64
N VAL A 135 -0.21 4.40 4.77
CA VAL A 135 0.93 4.95 4.02
C VAL A 135 1.31 4.02 2.88
N GLY A 136 1.49 2.72 3.15
CA GLY A 136 1.85 1.78 2.09
C GLY A 136 2.25 0.40 2.61
N ASP A 137 2.38 -0.54 1.67
CA ASP A 137 2.96 -1.86 1.91
C ASP A 137 4.36 -1.91 1.26
N PHE A 138 5.39 -2.22 2.04
CA PHE A 138 6.80 -2.15 1.64
C PHE A 138 7.47 -3.52 1.79
N ASN A 139 8.08 -4.03 0.73
CA ASN A 139 8.81 -5.30 0.75
C ASN A 139 10.28 -5.10 1.12
N TYR A 140 10.69 -5.65 2.27
CA TYR A 140 12.07 -5.65 2.76
C TYR A 140 12.70 -7.04 2.61
N LYS A 141 13.89 -7.09 2.03
CA LYS A 141 14.74 -8.29 2.03
C LYS A 141 15.60 -8.31 3.27
N LEU A 142 15.51 -9.35 4.09
CA LEU A 142 16.15 -9.40 5.42
C LEU A 142 17.64 -9.75 5.37
N LYS A 143 18.12 -10.33 4.25
CA LYS A 143 19.56 -10.61 4.03
C LYS A 143 20.37 -9.35 3.75
N GLU A 144 19.69 -8.26 3.42
CA GLU A 144 20.29 -6.99 3.03
C GLU A 144 19.96 -5.96 4.11
N THR A 145 20.91 -5.10 4.48
CA THR A 145 20.67 -4.02 5.46
C THR A 145 19.89 -2.87 4.82
N GLN A 146 18.72 -3.19 4.26
CA GLN A 146 17.88 -2.26 3.52
C GLN A 146 17.30 -1.21 4.44
N LYS A 147 17.22 0.02 3.93
CA LYS A 147 16.70 1.17 4.65
C LYS A 147 15.75 1.95 3.76
N ALA A 148 14.60 2.29 4.31
CA ALA A 148 13.67 3.21 3.69
C ALA A 148 13.61 4.50 4.51
N LYS A 149 13.58 5.64 3.82
CA LYS A 149 13.41 6.96 4.42
C LYS A 149 12.04 7.50 4.08
N PHE A 150 11.34 7.99 5.08
CA PHE A 150 9.99 8.53 4.99
C PHE A 150 10.03 10.01 5.34
N VAL A 151 9.68 10.84 4.38
CA VAL A 151 9.80 12.30 4.43
C VAL A 151 8.45 12.96 4.10
N ASN A 152 8.29 14.22 4.47
CA ASN A 152 7.16 15.10 4.15
C ASN A 152 5.79 14.63 4.69
N GLY A 153 5.07 15.55 5.35
CA GLY A 153 3.75 15.24 5.93
C GLY A 153 3.82 14.53 7.28
N LEU A 154 4.95 14.64 7.97
CA LEU A 154 5.22 14.08 9.27
C LEU A 154 5.62 15.19 10.25
N LYS A 155 5.23 15.05 11.51
CA LYS A 155 5.53 16.01 12.57
C LYS A 155 5.87 15.29 13.87
N ALA A 156 6.66 15.94 14.70
CA ALA A 156 7.04 15.40 16.00
C ALA A 156 5.79 15.05 16.83
N GLY A 157 5.80 13.90 17.47
CA GLY A 157 4.69 13.38 18.26
C GLY A 157 3.65 12.58 17.46
N ASP A 158 3.68 12.61 16.12
CA ASP A 158 2.91 11.63 15.34
C ASP A 158 3.34 10.22 15.71
N ARG A 159 2.43 9.24 15.63
CA ARG A 159 2.80 7.84 15.79
C ARG A 159 2.80 7.10 14.47
N VAL A 160 3.84 6.33 14.24
CA VAL A 160 3.93 5.42 13.10
C VAL A 160 3.64 4.01 13.58
N VAL A 161 2.76 3.32 12.87
CA VAL A 161 2.45 1.92 13.09
C VAL A 161 3.05 1.09 11.97
N VAL A 162 3.71 -0.01 12.33
CA VAL A 162 4.27 -0.98 11.39
C VAL A 162 3.69 -2.34 11.70
N ARG A 163 2.99 -2.92 10.71
CA ARG A 163 2.48 -4.29 10.76
C ARG A 163 3.34 -5.14 9.84
N LEU A 164 3.91 -6.22 10.37
CA LEU A 164 4.82 -7.10 9.64
C LEU A 164 4.08 -8.36 9.20
N PHE A 165 4.25 -8.71 7.93
CA PHE A 165 3.74 -9.93 7.32
C PHE A 165 4.86 -10.71 6.64
N THR A 166 4.72 -12.03 6.52
CA THR A 166 5.54 -12.81 5.58
C THR A 166 5.10 -12.53 4.14
N LYS A 167 5.88 -12.99 3.16
CA LYS A 167 5.50 -12.97 1.73
C LYS A 167 4.15 -13.65 1.47
N ASP A 168 3.83 -14.71 2.23
CA ASP A 168 2.56 -15.43 2.14
C ASP A 168 1.43 -14.76 2.94
N ASN A 169 1.61 -13.48 3.29
CA ASN A 169 0.65 -12.66 4.04
C ASN A 169 0.28 -13.18 5.43
N ARG A 170 1.14 -14.00 6.06
CA ARG A 170 0.98 -14.34 7.48
C ARG A 170 1.38 -13.16 8.34
N PHE A 171 0.51 -12.72 9.26
CA PHE A 171 0.82 -11.64 10.20
C PHE A 171 1.78 -12.14 11.29
N ILE A 172 2.94 -11.49 11.43
CA ILE A 172 4.05 -11.97 12.28
C ILE A 172 4.55 -10.93 13.28
N GLY A 173 4.10 -9.68 13.21
CA GLY A 173 4.62 -8.67 14.10
C GLY A 173 3.92 -7.33 14.03
N TYR A 174 4.06 -6.55 15.09
CA TYR A 174 3.49 -5.22 15.22
C TYR A 174 4.46 -4.31 15.95
N SER A 175 4.62 -3.08 15.52
CA SER A 175 5.28 -2.04 16.30
C SER A 175 4.55 -0.72 16.13
N GLU A 176 4.63 0.14 17.15
CA GLU A 176 4.19 1.53 17.08
C GLU A 176 5.26 2.39 17.72
N PHE A 177 5.65 3.50 17.11
CA PHE A 177 6.66 4.42 17.69
C PHE A 177 6.26 5.88 17.48
N GLU A 178 6.71 6.75 18.38
CA GLU A 178 6.47 8.20 18.29
C GLU A 178 7.61 8.88 17.52
N LEU A 179 7.26 9.72 16.54
CA LEU A 179 8.22 10.52 15.79
C LEU A 179 8.84 11.61 16.66
N LEU A 180 10.16 11.73 16.58
CA LEU A 180 10.93 12.71 17.34
C LEU A 180 11.02 14.04 16.59
N ALA A 181 11.52 15.07 17.28
CA ALA A 181 11.69 16.41 16.72
C ALA A 181 12.71 16.48 15.57
N SER A 182 13.64 15.53 15.55
CA SER A 182 14.63 15.32 14.48
C SER A 182 14.31 14.04 13.72
N ASN A 183 15.14 13.70 12.72
CA ASN A 183 15.04 12.43 12.02
C ASN A 183 15.08 11.26 13.02
N THR A 184 14.07 10.41 12.94
CA THR A 184 13.90 9.24 13.81
C THR A 184 14.41 8.01 13.09
N VAL A 185 15.48 7.38 13.57
CA VAL A 185 15.88 6.07 13.05
C VAL A 185 15.16 4.99 13.84
N VAL A 186 14.52 4.05 13.15
CA VAL A 186 13.86 2.89 13.75
C VAL A 186 14.40 1.61 13.12
N THR A 187 14.69 0.62 13.97
CA THR A 187 15.07 -0.73 13.56
C THR A 187 14.14 -1.72 14.23
N LEU A 188 13.47 -2.52 13.42
CA LEU A 188 12.65 -3.64 13.88
C LEU A 188 13.45 -4.92 13.75
N VAL A 189 13.61 -5.66 14.84
CA VAL A 189 14.35 -6.93 14.86
C VAL A 189 13.38 -8.08 15.09
N LEU A 190 13.39 -9.01 14.15
CA LEU A 190 12.65 -10.27 14.21
C LEU A 190 13.57 -11.38 14.75
N PRO A 191 13.02 -12.35 15.52
CA PRO A 191 13.77 -13.53 15.89
C PRO A 191 13.83 -14.52 14.72
N ASP A 192 14.73 -15.50 14.79
CA ASP A 192 14.93 -16.49 13.72
C ASP A 192 13.66 -17.31 13.40
N ARG A 193 12.71 -17.44 14.33
CA ARG A 193 11.39 -18.05 14.07
C ARG A 193 10.27 -17.04 14.28
N ALA A 194 10.36 -15.90 13.60
CA ALA A 194 9.42 -14.78 13.71
C ALA A 194 7.95 -15.21 13.55
N ALA A 195 7.68 -16.09 12.59
CA ALA A 195 6.34 -16.58 12.32
C ALA A 195 5.72 -17.34 13.50
N ASP A 196 6.53 -18.01 14.33
CA ASP A 196 6.03 -18.86 15.41
C ASP A 196 5.81 -18.09 16.70
N TYR A 197 6.65 -17.09 16.96
CA TYR A 197 6.63 -16.35 18.23
C TYR A 197 5.79 -15.08 18.17
N GLY A 198 5.69 -14.43 17.00
CA GLY A 198 4.97 -13.16 16.87
C GLY A 198 5.58 -12.02 17.69
N ILE A 199 6.88 -12.07 17.97
CA ILE A 199 7.57 -11.06 18.79
C ILE A 199 8.42 -10.16 17.90
N VAL A 200 8.35 -8.85 18.14
CA VAL A 200 9.20 -7.85 17.48
C VAL A 200 9.93 -7.05 18.55
N ARG A 201 11.24 -6.87 18.40
CA ARG A 201 12.00 -5.87 19.15
C ARG A 201 12.04 -4.58 18.34
N THR A 202 11.74 -3.46 18.96
CA THR A 202 11.78 -2.15 18.34
C THR A 202 12.82 -1.30 19.04
N ILE A 203 13.81 -0.85 18.28
CA ILE A 203 14.86 0.05 18.77
C ILE A 203 14.79 1.33 17.96
N TYR A 204 14.66 2.47 18.61
CA TYR A 204 14.56 3.74 17.90
C TYR A 204 15.04 4.95 18.72
N GLY A 205 15.43 6.01 18.01
CA GLY A 205 16.01 7.21 18.60
C GLY A 205 16.27 8.28 17.55
N ILE A 206 17.06 9.29 17.93
CA ILE A 206 17.45 10.39 17.04
C ILE A 206 18.64 9.96 16.18
N ASP A 207 18.61 10.38 14.93
CA ASP A 207 19.66 10.27 13.91
C ASP A 207 19.80 11.66 13.27
N ALA A 208 20.46 12.58 13.97
CA ALA A 208 20.50 14.00 13.62
C ALA A 208 21.40 14.29 12.41
N ASP A 209 22.42 13.47 12.18
CA ASP A 209 23.31 13.55 11.02
C ASP A 209 22.81 12.76 9.80
N GLU A 210 21.71 12.01 9.97
CA GLU A 210 21.03 11.24 8.93
C GLU A 210 21.90 10.12 8.32
N ASP A 211 22.81 9.55 9.12
CA ASP A 211 23.67 8.42 8.75
C ASP A 211 22.98 7.06 8.90
N PHE A 212 21.70 7.08 9.30
CA PHE A 212 20.86 5.91 9.56
C PHE A 212 21.33 5.07 10.75
N ARG A 213 21.97 5.68 11.73
CA ARG A 213 22.35 5.08 13.01
C ARG A 213 21.84 5.94 14.15
N LEU A 214 21.79 5.32 15.33
CA LEU A 214 21.39 6.01 16.55
C LEU A 214 22.53 6.92 17.01
N ASP A 215 22.21 8.18 17.23
CA ASP A 215 23.13 9.12 17.87
C ASP A 215 23.46 8.66 19.28
N ARG A 216 24.76 8.57 19.60
CA ARG A 216 25.24 8.05 20.89
C ARG A 216 24.79 8.85 22.10
N THR A 217 24.47 10.13 21.92
CA THR A 217 24.03 11.05 22.98
C THR A 217 22.51 11.15 23.07
N ALA A 218 21.78 10.59 22.11
CA ALA A 218 20.34 10.66 22.08
C ALA A 218 19.70 9.59 22.96
N ARG A 219 18.46 9.88 23.39
CA ARG A 219 17.65 8.90 24.09
C ARG A 219 17.26 7.78 23.12
N VAL A 220 17.54 6.55 23.53
CA VAL A 220 17.15 5.33 22.81
C VAL A 220 15.95 4.70 23.51
N TYR A 221 14.96 4.32 22.72
CA TYR A 221 13.85 3.47 23.14
C TYR A 221 14.08 2.07 22.61
N ASP A 222 13.88 1.07 23.45
CA ASP A 222 14.16 -0.32 23.15
C ASP A 222 13.16 -1.20 23.91
N TYR A 223 12.23 -1.79 23.18
CA TYR A 223 11.14 -2.56 23.77
C TYR A 223 10.67 -3.66 22.83
N PHE A 224 9.79 -4.51 23.38
CA PHE A 224 9.27 -5.66 22.67
C PHE A 224 7.75 -5.59 22.62
N THR A 225 7.21 -6.08 21.52
CA THR A 225 5.78 -6.33 21.33
C THR A 225 5.58 -7.80 21.03
N GLN A 226 4.43 -8.33 21.42
CA GLN A 226 4.02 -9.69 21.12
C GLN A 226 2.62 -9.69 20.52
N VAL A 227 2.46 -10.32 19.35
CA VAL A 227 1.16 -10.52 18.72
C VAL A 227 0.60 -11.90 19.05
N THR A 228 -0.71 -11.98 19.27
CA THR A 228 -1.41 -13.27 19.41
C THR A 228 -1.48 -13.94 18.04
N GLN A 229 -0.91 -15.14 17.93
CA GLN A 229 -1.03 -15.96 16.72
C GLN A 229 -2.42 -16.60 16.70
N VAL A 230 -3.26 -16.16 15.77
CA VAL A 230 -4.64 -16.63 15.56
C VAL A 230 -4.83 -17.00 14.09
N GLN A 231 -5.75 -17.92 13.79
CA GLN A 231 -6.01 -18.36 12.41
C GLN A 231 -6.46 -17.19 11.52
N ASN A 232 -7.39 -16.38 12.02
CA ASN A 232 -7.83 -15.17 11.36
C ASN A 232 -6.98 -13.98 11.85
N TYR A 233 -6.02 -13.52 11.04
CA TYR A 233 -5.12 -12.43 11.44
C TYR A 233 -5.86 -11.16 11.88
N ARG A 234 -7.10 -10.92 11.42
CA ARG A 234 -7.93 -9.77 11.84
C ARG A 234 -8.33 -9.81 13.32
N GLU A 235 -8.21 -10.96 13.96
CA GLU A 235 -8.44 -11.15 15.38
C GLU A 235 -7.16 -10.98 16.20
N SER A 236 -6.01 -10.73 15.55
CA SER A 236 -4.76 -10.55 16.27
C SER A 236 -4.84 -9.37 17.23
N ARG A 237 -4.32 -9.61 18.42
CA ARG A 237 -4.06 -8.62 19.46
C ARG A 237 -2.55 -8.45 19.61
N VAL A 238 -2.14 -7.30 20.10
CA VAL A 238 -0.74 -7.01 20.43
C VAL A 238 -0.65 -6.55 21.89
N THR A 239 0.40 -6.99 22.56
CA THR A 239 0.79 -6.51 23.89
C THR A 239 2.16 -5.85 23.79
N PHE A 240 2.27 -4.63 24.34
CA PHE A 240 3.55 -3.97 24.56
C PHE A 240 4.12 -4.47 25.88
N LEU A 241 5.22 -5.19 25.81
CA LEU A 241 5.80 -5.85 26.97
C LEU A 241 6.44 -4.79 27.89
N SER A 242 6.03 -4.78 29.15
CA SER A 242 6.65 -3.96 30.19
C SER A 242 8.03 -4.49 30.60
N SER A 243 8.29 -5.78 30.38
CA SER A 243 9.59 -6.44 30.56
C SER A 243 9.78 -7.57 29.56
N ALA A 244 11.03 -7.85 29.23
CA ALA A 244 11.45 -8.94 28.35
C ALA A 244 12.20 -10.06 29.10
N GLN A 245 12.06 -10.16 30.43
CA GLN A 245 12.75 -11.17 31.25
C GLN A 245 12.47 -12.62 30.84
N SER A 246 11.29 -12.90 30.29
CA SER A 246 10.89 -14.24 29.83
C SER A 246 11.32 -14.54 28.39
N LEU A 247 11.93 -13.59 27.68
CA LEU A 247 12.30 -13.74 26.29
C LEU A 247 13.72 -14.31 26.14
N ASN A 248 13.92 -15.08 25.07
CA ASN A 248 15.26 -15.39 24.61
C ASN A 248 15.87 -14.15 23.92
N LEU A 249 16.51 -13.28 24.71
CA LEU A 249 17.09 -12.03 24.21
C LEU A 249 18.18 -12.24 23.14
N GLN A 250 18.91 -13.37 23.19
CA GLN A 250 19.95 -13.67 22.19
C GLN A 250 19.39 -13.79 20.77
N ALA A 251 18.10 -14.12 20.61
CA ALA A 251 17.45 -14.17 19.30
C ALA A 251 17.26 -12.79 18.65
N PHE A 252 17.47 -11.70 19.40
CA PHE A 252 17.28 -10.32 18.95
C PHE A 252 18.58 -9.51 18.94
N GLU A 253 19.71 -10.18 19.13
CA GLU A 253 21.03 -9.57 19.12
C GLU A 253 21.55 -9.48 17.68
N VAL A 254 21.68 -8.26 17.16
CA VAL A 254 22.17 -7.95 15.81
C VAL A 254 23.33 -6.98 15.92
N ALA A 255 24.38 -7.20 15.13
CA ALA A 255 25.58 -6.37 15.13
C ALA A 255 25.25 -4.90 14.79
N GLY A 256 25.88 -3.96 15.51
CA GLY A 256 25.68 -2.53 15.32
C GLY A 256 24.48 -1.93 16.05
N LEU A 257 23.65 -2.75 16.72
CA LEU A 257 22.58 -2.29 17.61
C LEU A 257 22.97 -2.47 19.08
N PRO A 258 22.33 -1.74 20.01
CA PRO A 258 22.47 -2.01 21.44
C PRO A 258 22.12 -3.47 21.78
N ALA A 259 22.82 -4.05 22.74
CA ALA A 259 22.49 -5.39 23.23
C ALA A 259 21.07 -5.41 23.81
N PRO A 260 20.26 -6.46 23.53
CA PRO A 260 18.90 -6.55 24.02
C PRO A 260 18.87 -6.61 25.55
N SER A 261 17.98 -5.82 26.15
CA SER A 261 17.81 -5.69 27.60
C SER A 261 16.51 -6.37 28.08
N PRO A 262 16.50 -7.01 29.27
CA PRO A 262 15.26 -7.49 29.87
C PRO A 262 14.34 -6.35 30.37
N THR A 263 14.88 -5.14 30.48
CA THR A 263 14.13 -3.93 30.87
C THR A 263 13.76 -3.14 29.62
N CYS A 264 12.47 -3.08 29.31
CA CYS A 264 11.95 -2.32 28.17
C CYS A 264 11.97 -0.81 28.46
N VAL A 265 12.45 -0.02 27.50
CA VAL A 265 12.48 1.44 27.55
C VAL A 265 11.45 2.00 26.57
N HIS A 266 10.31 2.43 27.09
CA HIS A 266 9.21 2.99 26.31
C HIS A 266 9.18 4.54 26.34
N PRO A 267 8.59 5.19 25.33
CA PRO A 267 8.22 6.60 25.41
C PRO A 267 7.22 6.87 26.54
N ALA A 268 7.25 8.06 27.13
CA ALA A 268 6.32 8.41 28.21
C ALA A 268 4.85 8.27 27.78
N SER A 269 4.54 8.64 26.52
CA SER A 269 3.20 8.55 25.95
C SER A 269 2.66 7.12 25.84
N PHE A 270 3.52 6.10 25.95
CA PHE A 270 3.14 4.68 25.89
C PHE A 270 2.87 4.10 27.28
N VAL A 271 3.35 4.76 28.34
CA VAL A 271 3.23 4.27 29.71
C VAL A 271 2.07 4.97 30.41
N THR A 272 1.86 6.27 30.15
CA THR A 272 0.84 7.08 30.83
C THR A 272 -0.02 7.88 29.85
N GLY A 273 -1.19 8.31 30.32
CA GLY A 273 -2.12 9.14 29.55
C GLY A 273 -3.08 8.37 28.64
N SER A 274 -3.85 9.10 27.84
CA SER A 274 -4.95 8.55 27.01
C SER A 274 -4.52 7.64 25.86
N TYR A 275 -3.22 7.60 25.54
CA TYR A 275 -2.64 6.79 24.47
C TYR A 275 -1.62 5.78 24.96
N THR A 276 -1.72 5.40 26.24
CA THR A 276 -0.91 4.34 26.83
C THR A 276 -1.12 3.02 26.07
N LEU A 277 -0.04 2.26 25.91
CA LEU A 277 0.01 0.99 25.19
C LEU A 277 0.59 -0.13 26.08
N VAL A 278 1.47 0.23 27.01
CA VAL A 278 2.11 -0.70 27.93
C VAL A 278 1.07 -1.24 28.91
N ASN A 279 1.13 -2.53 29.19
CA ASN A 279 0.13 -3.27 30.00
C ASN A 279 -1.29 -3.26 29.40
N GLN A 280 -1.44 -2.92 28.12
CA GLN A 280 -2.69 -3.05 27.40
C GLN A 280 -2.63 -4.17 26.36
N VAL A 281 -3.79 -4.76 26.08
CA VAL A 281 -4.00 -5.66 24.96
C VAL A 281 -4.72 -4.87 23.88
N VAL A 282 -4.01 -4.53 22.81
CA VAL A 282 -4.52 -3.67 21.74
C VAL A 282 -4.98 -4.52 20.57
N ARG A 283 -6.15 -4.21 20.01
CA ARG A 283 -6.61 -4.85 18.78
C ARG A 283 -5.88 -4.25 17.57
N VAL A 284 -5.17 -5.08 16.82
CA VAL A 284 -4.35 -4.61 15.68
C VAL A 284 -5.20 -4.18 14.49
N PHE A 285 -6.31 -4.92 14.26
CA PHE A 285 -7.23 -4.72 13.14
C PHE A 285 -8.64 -4.39 13.66
N GLY A 286 -8.85 -3.11 13.99
CA GLY A 286 -10.15 -2.59 14.38
C GLY A 286 -11.10 -2.42 13.19
N SER A 287 -12.41 -2.52 13.42
CA SER A 287 -13.43 -2.30 12.39
C SER A 287 -13.54 -0.84 11.94
N ASN A 288 -12.99 0.09 12.73
CA ASN A 288 -12.89 1.51 12.42
C ASN A 288 -11.66 1.87 11.58
N LEU A 289 -10.79 0.89 11.26
CA LEU A 289 -9.64 1.13 10.41
C LEU A 289 -10.04 1.15 8.91
N PRO A 290 -9.41 2.01 8.10
CA PRO A 290 -9.52 1.98 6.64
C PRO A 290 -9.35 0.58 6.04
N THR A 291 -10.07 0.30 4.95
CA THR A 291 -10.06 -1.01 4.25
C THR A 291 -8.65 -1.49 3.89
N ALA A 292 -7.74 -0.61 3.46
CA ALA A 292 -6.37 -1.01 3.16
C ALA A 292 -5.61 -1.52 4.39
N LEU A 293 -5.90 -1.03 5.60
CA LEU A 293 -5.23 -1.49 6.81
C LEU A 293 -5.70 -2.88 7.24
N ILE A 294 -6.94 -3.24 6.93
CA ILE A 294 -7.55 -4.53 7.30
C ILE A 294 -7.51 -5.58 6.20
N SER A 295 -7.22 -5.22 4.94
CA SER A 295 -7.05 -6.16 3.82
C SER A 295 -5.69 -6.86 3.88
N LEU A 296 -5.43 -7.91 3.10
CA LEU A 296 -4.07 -8.45 3.06
C LEU A 296 -3.11 -7.47 2.34
N PRO A 297 -1.81 -7.51 2.62
CA PRO A 297 -0.82 -6.76 1.85
C PRO A 297 -0.93 -7.00 0.35
N GLY A 298 -0.75 -5.92 -0.43
CA GLY A 298 -0.79 -5.99 -1.90
C GLY A 298 -2.19 -6.06 -2.53
N GLN A 299 -3.26 -6.34 -1.77
CA GLN A 299 -4.61 -6.50 -2.33
C GLN A 299 -5.27 -5.21 -2.78
N VAL A 300 -5.08 -4.12 -2.02
CA VAL A 300 -5.74 -2.82 -2.29
C VAL A 300 -4.77 -1.84 -2.94
N VAL A 301 -3.48 -1.95 -2.60
CA VAL A 301 -2.43 -1.06 -3.10
C VAL A 301 -1.23 -1.90 -3.49
N ARG A 302 -0.60 -1.57 -4.62
CA ARG A 302 0.60 -2.24 -5.08
C ARG A 302 1.73 -2.08 -4.05
N MET A 303 2.39 -3.19 -3.78
CA MET A 303 3.54 -3.23 -2.87
C MET A 303 4.73 -2.47 -3.46
N SER A 304 5.38 -1.66 -2.64
CA SER A 304 6.62 -0.95 -3.00
C SER A 304 7.83 -1.80 -2.62
N LYS A 305 8.75 -2.03 -3.57
CA LYS A 305 10.01 -2.72 -3.29
C LYS A 305 11.01 -1.74 -2.67
N ILE A 306 11.70 -2.14 -1.62
CA ILE A 306 12.84 -1.39 -1.10
C ILE A 306 14.07 -1.73 -1.94
N SER A 307 14.77 -0.70 -2.41
CA SER A 307 16.01 -0.84 -3.17
C SER A 307 17.10 -1.52 -2.33
N THR A 308 17.83 -2.42 -2.99
CA THR A 308 18.95 -3.17 -2.42
C THR A 308 20.27 -2.39 -2.49
N THR A 309 20.36 -1.41 -3.41
CA THR A 309 21.58 -0.69 -3.76
C THR A 309 21.57 0.79 -3.34
N ALA A 310 20.40 1.34 -3.05
CA ALA A 310 20.22 2.74 -2.69
C ALA A 310 19.17 2.91 -1.59
N VAL A 311 19.21 4.03 -0.87
CA VAL A 311 18.17 4.38 0.08
C VAL A 311 16.88 4.67 -0.67
N SER A 312 15.80 3.97 -0.32
CA SER A 312 14.47 4.25 -0.88
C SER A 312 13.82 5.40 -0.14
N VAL A 313 13.42 6.46 -0.85
CA VAL A 313 12.82 7.66 -0.24
C VAL A 313 11.34 7.76 -0.61
N PHE A 314 10.47 7.87 0.40
CA PHE A 314 9.03 7.92 0.26
C PHE A 314 8.44 9.19 0.85
N LYS A 315 7.65 9.93 0.06
CA LYS A 315 6.94 11.14 0.50
C LYS A 315 5.59 10.75 1.13
N VAL A 316 5.48 10.80 2.46
CA VAL A 316 4.32 10.26 3.20
C VAL A 316 3.02 10.98 2.84
N SER A 317 3.02 12.32 2.77
CA SER A 317 1.82 13.08 2.36
C SER A 317 1.30 12.67 0.98
N GLN A 318 2.19 12.40 0.02
CA GLN A 318 1.83 11.98 -1.32
C GLN A 318 1.26 10.55 -1.32
N LEU A 319 1.88 9.63 -0.57
CA LEU A 319 1.40 8.27 -0.44
C LEU A 319 -0.01 8.20 0.17
N ILE A 320 -0.24 8.96 1.26
CA ILE A 320 -1.56 9.05 1.91
C ILE A 320 -2.59 9.64 0.94
N TYR A 321 -2.25 10.71 0.23
CA TYR A 321 -3.15 11.33 -0.75
C TYR A 321 -3.53 10.36 -1.88
N ASN A 322 -2.54 9.68 -2.47
CA ASN A 322 -2.78 8.70 -3.54
C ASN A 322 -3.67 7.56 -3.07
N TYR A 323 -3.49 7.09 -1.83
CA TYR A 323 -4.34 6.06 -1.25
C TYR A 323 -5.78 6.53 -1.06
N GLN A 324 -6.01 7.74 -0.54
CA GLN A 324 -7.37 8.25 -0.35
C GLN A 324 -8.16 8.25 -1.66
N GLN A 325 -7.52 8.52 -2.79
CA GLN A 325 -8.17 8.42 -4.10
C GLN A 325 -8.60 6.99 -4.44
N VAL A 326 -7.77 5.99 -4.12
CA VAL A 326 -8.07 4.56 -4.37
C VAL A 326 -9.11 4.00 -3.39
N GLY A 327 -9.00 4.34 -2.11
CA GLY A 327 -9.89 3.87 -1.04
C GLY A 327 -11.31 4.44 -1.10
N VAL A 328 -11.51 5.60 -1.74
CA VAL A 328 -12.84 6.20 -1.95
C VAL A 328 -13.52 5.67 -3.23
N THR A 329 -12.76 5.12 -4.19
CA THR A 329 -13.30 4.70 -5.50
C THR A 329 -13.52 3.20 -5.70
N GLN A 330 -13.06 2.31 -4.81
CA GLN A 330 -13.14 0.86 -5.06
C GLN A 330 -13.82 0.06 -3.95
N GLY A 331 -15.14 -0.11 -4.10
CA GLY A 331 -15.94 -1.15 -3.44
C GLY A 331 -15.96 -2.50 -4.18
N THR A 332 -15.09 -2.72 -5.18
CA THR A 332 -15.06 -3.99 -5.93
C THR A 332 -13.63 -4.32 -6.32
N VAL A 333 -13.10 -5.38 -5.70
CA VAL A 333 -11.80 -5.99 -5.98
C VAL A 333 -12.05 -7.16 -6.92
N LEU A 334 -11.58 -7.08 -8.16
CA LEU A 334 -11.42 -8.26 -9.01
C LEU A 334 -9.95 -8.69 -8.93
N ARG A 335 -9.74 -9.93 -8.50
CA ARG A 335 -8.50 -10.68 -8.68
C ARG A 335 -8.12 -10.61 -10.15
N GLY A 336 -6.93 -10.07 -10.45
CA GLY A 336 -6.23 -10.49 -11.65
C GLY A 336 -5.67 -11.87 -11.32
N ASP A 337 -6.22 -12.88 -11.95
CA ASP A 337 -5.54 -14.17 -12.06
C ASP A 337 -4.34 -13.92 -13.00
N ASP A 338 -3.15 -14.17 -12.47
CA ASP A 338 -1.90 -14.17 -13.22
C ASP A 338 -1.90 -15.45 -14.09
N ASP A 339 -2.40 -15.33 -15.32
CA ASP A 339 -2.18 -16.32 -16.37
C ASP A 339 -0.80 -16.04 -16.99
N ASP A 340 0.21 -16.73 -16.46
CA ASP A 340 1.56 -16.86 -17.02
C ASP A 340 1.49 -17.78 -18.27
N ASP A 341 1.12 -17.23 -19.41
CA ASP A 341 1.31 -17.85 -20.73
C ASP A 341 2.27 -16.96 -21.54
N ASP A 342 3.56 -17.29 -21.54
CA ASP A 342 4.53 -16.86 -22.57
C ASP A 342 5.85 -17.66 -22.38
N ASP A 343 5.95 -18.83 -23.01
CA ASP A 343 7.23 -19.49 -23.32
C ASP A 343 7.10 -20.21 -24.67
N ASP A 344 6.90 -19.40 -25.73
CA ASP A 344 7.16 -19.80 -27.11
C ASP A 344 8.68 -19.95 -27.31
N ASN A 345 9.18 -21.18 -27.12
CA ASN A 345 10.54 -21.54 -27.50
C ASN A 345 10.52 -22.29 -28.83
N ASP A 346 10.57 -21.50 -29.91
CA ASP A 346 10.83 -21.92 -31.29
C ASP A 346 12.19 -22.63 -31.39
N ASN A 347 12.20 -23.96 -31.35
CA ASN A 347 13.30 -24.73 -31.94
C ASN A 347 12.96 -26.19 -32.22
N ARG A 348 12.36 -26.51 -33.39
CA ARG A 348 12.54 -27.81 -34.04
C ARG A 348 12.63 -27.71 -35.55
N ASN A 349 13.88 -27.67 -35.99
CA ASN A 349 14.36 -28.09 -37.28
C ASN A 349 14.11 -29.62 -37.44
N VAL A 350 13.16 -30.04 -38.27
CA VAL A 350 13.10 -31.43 -38.79
C VAL A 350 12.66 -31.44 -40.25
N SER A 351 13.41 -32.25 -41.00
CA SER A 351 13.48 -32.54 -42.42
C SER A 351 12.20 -32.88 -43.19
N ARG A 352 12.35 -32.69 -44.50
CA ARG A 352 11.60 -33.20 -45.67
C ARG A 352 11.08 -34.64 -45.54
N ASP A 353 9.93 -34.89 -46.19
CA ASP A 353 9.54 -36.05 -47.04
C ASP A 353 8.00 -35.89 -47.28
N ASP A 354 7.54 -35.47 -48.45
CA ASP A 354 7.17 -36.26 -49.65
C ASP A 354 5.88 -37.12 -49.47
N ASP A 355 4.94 -36.85 -50.40
CA ASP A 355 3.95 -37.75 -51.03
C ASP A 355 2.58 -38.07 -50.37
N ASP A 356 1.56 -37.61 -51.10
CA ASP A 356 0.42 -38.36 -51.66
C ASP A 356 -0.90 -38.65 -50.89
N ASP A 357 -1.96 -38.42 -51.68
CA ASP A 357 -3.27 -39.07 -51.76
C ASP A 357 -4.46 -38.64 -50.88
N ASP A 358 -5.41 -37.99 -51.56
CA ASP A 358 -6.83 -38.38 -51.71
C ASP A 358 -7.56 -38.98 -50.50
N ASP A 359 -8.61 -38.30 -50.00
CA ASP A 359 -9.97 -38.85 -50.16
C ASP A 359 -11.10 -37.88 -49.82
N ASP A 360 -12.18 -38.06 -50.58
CA ASP A 360 -13.45 -37.32 -50.60
C ASP A 360 -14.32 -37.52 -49.34
N GLY A 361 -15.00 -36.46 -48.87
CA GLY A 361 -15.79 -36.54 -47.63
C GLY A 361 -16.92 -35.52 -47.39
N ARG A 362 -17.67 -35.17 -48.43
CA ARG A 362 -18.98 -34.47 -48.48
C ARG A 362 -19.81 -34.26 -47.17
N LYS A 363 -20.18 -32.97 -46.97
CA LYS A 363 -21.52 -32.36 -46.61
C LYS A 363 -21.96 -32.23 -45.12
N PRO A 364 -22.93 -31.34 -44.77
CA PRO A 364 -23.34 -30.06 -45.38
C PRO A 364 -23.51 -28.88 -44.38
N ARG A 365 -23.48 -27.67 -44.96
CA ARG A 365 -23.78 -26.36 -44.36
C ARG A 365 -25.21 -26.28 -43.80
N LYS A 366 -25.39 -25.85 -42.54
CA LYS A 366 -26.69 -25.39 -42.01
C LYS A 366 -26.75 -23.86 -41.89
N ARG A 367 -27.34 -23.30 -42.94
CA ARG A 367 -28.31 -22.20 -43.05
C ARG A 367 -28.26 -21.08 -41.99
N ASN A 368 -27.86 -19.91 -42.48
CA ASN A 368 -28.14 -18.58 -41.97
C ASN A 368 -29.63 -18.41 -41.63
N CYS A 369 -29.93 -17.97 -40.41
CA CYS A 369 -31.17 -17.25 -40.12
C CYS A 369 -30.95 -15.79 -40.56
N ASN A 370 -31.31 -15.48 -41.81
CA ASN A 370 -31.47 -14.12 -42.32
C ASN A 370 -32.96 -13.78 -42.37
N GLN A 371 -33.44 -12.95 -41.46
CA GLN A 371 -34.60 -12.04 -41.57
C GLN A 371 -34.34 -10.98 -40.47
N GLY A 372 -34.12 -9.69 -40.73
CA GLY A 372 -35.00 -8.80 -41.47
C GLY A 372 -35.71 -7.90 -40.45
N ILE A 373 -35.50 -6.59 -40.54
CA ILE A 373 -36.12 -5.55 -39.71
C ILE A 373 -37.65 -5.57 -39.91
N GLY A 374 -38.42 -5.59 -38.81
CA GLY A 374 -39.83 -5.17 -38.80
C GLY A 374 -40.83 -6.23 -38.32
N ASN A 375 -41.43 -5.92 -37.16
CA ASN A 375 -42.78 -6.28 -36.68
C ASN A 375 -43.29 -7.74 -36.79
N GLY A 376 -43.51 -8.36 -35.63
CA GLY A 376 -44.47 -9.46 -35.49
C GLY A 376 -44.07 -10.50 -34.45
N ALA A 377 -44.72 -10.47 -33.29
CA ALA A 377 -44.71 -11.57 -32.33
C ALA A 377 -45.64 -12.65 -32.86
N GLU A 378 -45.11 -13.85 -33.13
CA GLU A 378 -45.79 -15.16 -33.23
C GLU A 378 -45.00 -16.08 -34.17
N GLY A 379 -44.56 -17.24 -33.67
CA GLY A 379 -44.19 -18.36 -34.53
C GLY A 379 -42.91 -19.10 -34.13
N CYS A 380 -43.01 -19.98 -33.14
CA CYS A 380 -42.35 -21.30 -33.08
C CYS A 380 -42.99 -22.10 -31.92
N ASP A 381 -44.20 -22.64 -32.15
CA ASP A 381 -44.83 -23.75 -31.40
C ASP A 381 -44.91 -24.95 -32.39
N PRO A 382 -45.01 -26.26 -32.05
CA PRO A 382 -45.58 -26.78 -30.82
C PRO A 382 -45.00 -28.08 -30.19
N GLY A 383 -45.30 -28.25 -28.89
CA GLY A 383 -45.77 -29.53 -28.36
C GLY A 383 -44.73 -30.55 -27.88
N ASN A 384 -44.55 -30.66 -26.55
CA ASN A 384 -44.49 -31.97 -25.91
C ASN A 384 -45.05 -31.90 -24.49
N SER A 385 -46.26 -32.43 -24.34
CA SER A 385 -47.06 -32.47 -23.12
C SER A 385 -46.67 -33.67 -22.24
N ARG A 386 -46.71 -33.49 -20.92
CA ARG A 386 -47.08 -34.57 -19.96
C ARG A 386 -47.48 -34.00 -18.58
N PRO A 387 -48.65 -34.38 -18.03
CA PRO A 387 -49.17 -33.87 -16.76
C PRO A 387 -49.02 -34.87 -15.59
N ARG A 388 -48.84 -34.33 -14.38
CA ARG A 388 -49.27 -34.84 -13.06
C ARG A 388 -49.45 -33.58 -12.20
N GLY A 389 -50.60 -33.22 -11.62
CA GLY A 389 -51.62 -34.01 -10.95
C GLY A 389 -51.37 -33.93 -9.44
N GLY A 390 -52.12 -33.09 -8.71
CA GLY A 390 -52.13 -33.06 -7.24
C GLY A 390 -52.47 -31.69 -6.63
N SER A 391 -53.70 -31.56 -6.14
CA SER A 391 -54.37 -30.42 -5.49
C SER A 391 -54.23 -30.43 -3.96
N ASN A 392 -54.17 -29.25 -3.33
CA ASN A 392 -54.75 -28.93 -2.01
C ASN A 392 -54.65 -27.42 -1.66
N ASP A 393 -55.57 -26.66 -2.24
CA ASP A 393 -56.54 -25.79 -1.56
C ASP A 393 -56.59 -25.80 -0.01
N GLU A 394 -56.51 -24.58 0.54
CA GLU A 394 -57.13 -23.98 1.75
C GLU A 394 -56.12 -22.96 2.34
N GLY A 395 -56.39 -21.68 2.60
CA GLY A 395 -57.62 -20.96 2.86
C GLY A 395 -57.37 -20.00 4.03
N GLY A 396 -57.57 -18.69 3.84
CA GLY A 396 -57.55 -17.66 4.90
C GLY A 396 -56.30 -16.75 4.86
N ARG A 397 -56.31 -15.42 4.62
CA ARG A 397 -57.19 -14.33 5.10
C ARG A 397 -57.42 -14.45 6.61
N THR A 398 -57.10 -13.50 7.49
CA THR A 398 -57.07 -12.02 7.40
C THR A 398 -56.34 -11.42 8.65
N PRO A 399 -56.36 -10.10 8.97
CA PRO A 399 -55.20 -9.38 9.53
C PRO A 399 -55.45 -8.77 10.94
N GLY A 400 -54.45 -8.07 11.46
CA GLY A 400 -54.66 -6.93 12.37
C GLY A 400 -54.26 -7.16 13.84
N GLY A 401 -53.59 -6.16 14.42
CA GLY A 401 -53.31 -6.11 15.84
C GLY A 401 -52.32 -5.02 16.22
N ARG A 402 -52.80 -3.77 16.29
CA ARG A 402 -52.11 -2.60 16.87
C ARG A 402 -52.13 -2.65 18.41
N LYS A 403 -51.25 -1.83 19.01
CA LYS A 403 -51.10 -1.41 20.44
C LYS A 403 -50.22 -2.35 21.29
N ASN A 404 -49.27 -1.88 22.10
CA ASN A 404 -49.11 -0.57 22.78
C ASN A 404 -47.83 0.16 22.43
#